data_AF-A0A8J3A8S5-F1
#
_entry.id   AF-A0A8J3A8S5-F1
#
_cell.length_a   1.000
_cell.length_b   1.000
_cell.length_c   1.000
_cell.angle_alpha   90.00
_cell.angle_beta   90.00
_cell.angle_gamma   90.00
#
_symmetry.space_group_name_H-M   'P 1'
#
loop_
_entity.id
_entity.type
_entity.pdbx_description
1 polymer ?
#
loop_
_entity_poly.entity_id
_entity_poly.type
_entity_poly.pdbx_seq_one_letter_code
_entity_poly.pdbx_strand_id
1 'polypeptide(L)'
;MRIREAAAVVLTDGDHAGRVYELDGEAFTQAELAEAVAAATGQDIAHHDVSLADFRQTMLQAGLPTPLVAMLVGAEAAIAAGALDTTSTDLADLLGRRPTTLRDALTATAS
;
A
#
# COMPACT_ATOMS: atom_id res chain seq x y z
N MET A 1 9.79 7.28 0.03
CA MET A 1 10.72 8.17 0.76
C MET A 1 10.32 8.46 2.22
N ARG A 2 9.17 7.99 2.75
CA ARG A 2 8.62 8.46 4.05
C ARG A 2 9.00 7.59 5.26
N ILE A 3 9.12 6.28 5.07
CA ILE A 3 9.61 5.36 6.13
C ILE A 3 11.00 5.78 6.62
N ARG A 4 11.86 6.30 5.72
CA ARG A 4 13.18 6.81 6.11
C ARG A 4 13.10 8.04 7.04
N GLU A 5 12.08 8.89 6.86
CA GLU A 5 11.91 10.11 7.65
C GLU A 5 11.40 9.74 9.05
N ALA A 6 10.40 8.86 9.14
CA ALA A 6 9.94 8.33 10.42
C ALA A 6 11.06 7.58 11.17
N ALA A 7 11.84 6.76 10.46
CA ALA A 7 13.00 6.10 11.05
C ALA A 7 14.07 7.09 11.53
N ALA A 8 14.29 8.20 10.81
CA ALA A 8 15.20 9.24 11.25
C ALA A 8 14.72 9.90 12.54
N VAL A 9 13.42 10.23 12.66
CA VAL A 9 12.84 10.78 13.90
C VAL A 9 13.08 9.83 15.07
N VAL A 10 12.74 8.55 14.90
CA VAL A 10 12.93 7.51 15.93
C VAL A 10 14.40 7.40 16.39
N LEU A 11 15.35 7.65 15.51
CA LEU A 11 16.78 7.59 15.82
C LEU A 11 17.32 8.86 16.50
N THR A 12 16.69 10.02 16.29
CA THR A 12 17.28 11.33 16.65
C THR A 12 16.51 12.12 17.69
N ASP A 13 15.27 11.74 18.00
CA ASP A 13 14.40 12.44 18.93
C ASP A 13 13.80 11.46 19.96
N GLY A 14 13.43 11.95 21.14
CA GLY A 14 12.66 11.20 22.14
C GLY A 14 13.30 9.94 22.74
N ASP A 15 12.50 9.21 23.51
CA ASP A 15 12.81 7.85 23.98
C ASP A 15 11.81 6.86 23.35
N HIS A 16 12.28 6.21 22.29
CA HIS A 16 11.53 5.24 21.50
C HIS A 16 11.94 3.79 21.81
N ALA A 17 12.80 3.56 22.81
CA ALA A 17 13.34 2.24 23.09
C ALA A 17 12.22 1.22 23.40
N GLY A 18 12.23 0.09 22.70
CA GLY A 18 11.28 -1.01 22.90
C GLY A 18 9.86 -0.76 22.36
N ARG A 19 9.62 0.35 21.65
CA ARG A 19 8.32 0.63 21.02
C ARG A 19 8.21 -0.02 19.64
N VAL A 20 6.98 -0.43 19.30
CA VAL A 20 6.59 -0.91 17.97
C VAL A 20 5.63 0.12 17.38
N TYR A 21 5.81 0.44 16.10
CA TYR A 21 5.05 1.44 15.38
C TYR A 21 4.45 0.83 14.10
N GLU A 22 3.18 1.11 13.84
CA GLU A 22 2.51 0.75 12.59
C GLU A 22 2.55 1.96 11.63
N LEU A 23 3.38 1.86 10.59
CA LEU A 23 3.72 3.00 9.73
C LEU A 23 2.82 3.11 8.50
N ASP A 24 1.52 3.24 8.74
CA ASP A 24 0.51 3.27 7.69
C ASP A 24 0.14 4.68 7.19
N GLY A 25 -0.38 4.71 5.98
CA GLY A 25 -0.95 5.89 5.35
C GLY A 25 -2.47 5.94 5.50
N GLU A 26 -3.09 6.88 4.80
CA GLU A 26 -4.55 6.89 4.64
C GLU A 26 -5.00 5.60 3.94
N ALA A 27 -5.95 4.89 4.54
CA ALA A 27 -6.55 3.70 3.95
C ALA A 27 -7.31 4.07 2.68
N PHE A 28 -7.28 3.17 1.69
CA PHE A 28 -8.01 3.31 0.44
C PHE A 28 -8.46 1.94 -0.06
N THR A 29 -9.53 1.94 -0.83
CA THR A 29 -10.05 0.78 -1.54
C THR A 29 -9.35 0.57 -2.87
N GLN A 30 -9.43 -0.64 -3.42
CA GLN A 30 -8.89 -0.93 -4.75
C GLN A 30 -9.56 -0.11 -5.87
N ALA A 31 -10.84 0.26 -5.68
CA ALA A 31 -11.55 1.15 -6.58
C ALA A 31 -10.97 2.57 -6.55
N GLU A 32 -10.72 3.13 -5.36
CA GLU A 32 -10.08 4.45 -5.22
C GLU A 32 -8.66 4.46 -5.79
N LEU A 33 -7.94 3.33 -5.71
CA LEU A 33 -6.65 3.17 -6.39
C LEU A 33 -6.79 3.23 -7.91
N ALA A 34 -7.73 2.47 -8.49
CA ALA A 34 -7.97 2.50 -9.93
C ALA A 34 -8.35 3.91 -10.42
N GLU A 35 -9.23 4.60 -9.71
CA GLU A 35 -9.61 5.99 -9.99
C GLU A 35 -8.42 6.95 -9.93
N ALA A 36 -7.57 6.82 -8.90
CA ALA A 36 -6.41 7.68 -8.74
C ALA A 36 -5.36 7.46 -9.85
N VAL A 37 -5.17 6.22 -10.30
CA VAL A 37 -4.29 5.90 -11.43
C VAL A 37 -4.88 6.41 -12.74
N ALA A 38 -6.18 6.20 -12.99
CA ALA A 38 -6.87 6.72 -14.17
C ALA A 38 -6.73 8.25 -14.28
N ALA A 39 -6.92 8.96 -13.16
CA ALA A 39 -6.75 10.40 -13.10
C ALA A 39 -5.29 10.84 -13.37
N ALA A 40 -4.31 10.07 -12.92
CA ALA A 40 -2.89 10.39 -13.13
C ALA A 40 -2.40 10.09 -14.56
N THR A 41 -2.94 9.07 -15.22
CA THR A 41 -2.50 8.64 -16.57
C THR A 41 -3.39 9.15 -17.70
N GLY A 42 -4.63 9.56 -17.40
CA GLY A 42 -5.66 9.88 -18.40
C GLY A 42 -6.20 8.66 -19.14
N GLN A 43 -5.89 7.43 -18.68
CA GLN A 43 -6.37 6.18 -19.27
C GLN A 43 -7.62 5.69 -18.54
N ASP A 44 -8.51 5.02 -19.28
CA ASP A 44 -9.68 4.34 -18.70
C ASP A 44 -9.21 3.06 -18.00
N ILE A 45 -9.27 3.04 -16.67
CA ILE A 45 -8.81 1.96 -15.80
C ILE A 45 -9.95 1.60 -14.87
N ALA A 46 -10.44 0.36 -14.97
CA ALA A 46 -11.49 -0.17 -14.12
C ALA A 46 -10.92 -1.20 -13.13
N HIS A 47 -11.43 -1.17 -11.89
CA HIS A 47 -11.20 -2.23 -10.94
C HIS A 47 -12.16 -3.39 -11.19
N HIS A 48 -11.64 -4.62 -11.17
CA HIS A 48 -12.42 -5.84 -11.30
C HIS A 48 -12.11 -6.79 -10.15
N ASP A 49 -13.12 -7.05 -9.32
CA ASP A 49 -13.05 -8.10 -8.33
C ASP A 49 -13.03 -9.46 -9.02
N VAL A 50 -11.97 -10.22 -8.77
CA VAL A 50 -11.80 -11.58 -9.28
C VAL A 50 -11.59 -12.54 -8.12
N SER A 51 -11.98 -13.80 -8.30
CA SER A 51 -11.68 -14.80 -7.28
C SER A 51 -10.16 -15.02 -7.16
N LEU A 52 -9.67 -15.42 -5.98
CA LEU A 52 -8.25 -15.77 -5.81
C LEU A 52 -7.79 -16.88 -6.77
N ALA A 53 -8.71 -17.75 -7.19
CA ALA A 53 -8.44 -18.79 -8.19
C ALA A 53 -8.22 -18.18 -9.58
N ASP A 54 -9.07 -17.24 -10.00
CA ASP A 54 -8.95 -16.56 -11.28
C ASP A 54 -7.73 -15.62 -11.31
N PHE A 55 -7.44 -14.93 -10.20
CA PHE A 55 -6.24 -14.11 -10.03
C PHE A 55 -4.96 -14.94 -10.21
N ARG A 56 -4.88 -16.08 -9.52
CA ARG A 56 -3.78 -17.04 -9.66
C ARG A 56 -3.61 -17.49 -11.11
N GLN A 57 -4.71 -17.90 -11.75
CA GLN A 57 -4.67 -18.42 -13.10
C GLN A 57 -4.22 -17.35 -14.10
N THR A 58 -4.71 -16.12 -13.94
CA THR A 58 -4.33 -14.97 -14.77
C THR A 58 -2.82 -14.70 -14.70
N MET A 59 -2.23 -14.70 -13.50
CA MET A 59 -0.79 -14.50 -13.32
C MET A 59 0.06 -15.63 -13.91
N LEU A 60 -0.38 -16.89 -13.77
CA LEU A 60 0.31 -18.02 -14.39
C LEU A 60 0.26 -17.94 -15.92
N GLN A 61 -0.88 -17.54 -16.49
CA GLN A 61 -1.03 -17.34 -17.93
C GLN A 61 -0.19 -16.16 -18.45
N ALA A 62 0.01 -15.13 -17.62
CA ALA A 62 0.94 -14.03 -17.90
C ALA A 62 2.42 -14.44 -17.82
N GLY A 63 2.73 -15.69 -17.47
CA GLY A 63 4.09 -16.24 -17.46
C GLY A 63 4.87 -16.03 -16.16
N LEU A 64 4.20 -15.63 -15.06
CA LEU A 64 4.86 -15.46 -13.78
C LEU A 64 5.27 -16.82 -13.18
N PRO A 65 6.45 -16.94 -12.54
CA PRO A 65 6.87 -18.16 -11.87
C PRO A 65 5.92 -18.57 -10.75
N THR A 66 5.64 -19.87 -10.62
CA THR A 66 4.72 -20.42 -9.60
C THR A 66 4.99 -19.93 -8.17
N PRO A 67 6.25 -19.86 -7.68
CA PRO A 67 6.51 -19.37 -6.33
C PRO A 67 6.10 -17.91 -6.13
N LEU A 68 6.28 -17.06 -7.14
CA LEU A 68 5.88 -15.66 -7.11
C LEU A 68 4.35 -15.55 -7.08
N VAL A 69 3.65 -16.31 -7.91
CA VAL A 69 2.18 -16.33 -7.92
C VAL A 69 1.63 -16.78 -6.56
N ALA A 70 2.22 -17.80 -5.95
CA ALA A 70 1.80 -18.27 -4.63
C ALA A 70 1.97 -17.20 -3.55
N MET A 71 3.07 -16.46 -3.57
CA MET A 71 3.31 -15.33 -2.67
C MET A 71 2.26 -14.23 -2.85
N LEU A 72 1.98 -13.83 -4.10
CA LEU A 72 1.01 -12.77 -4.40
C LEU A 72 -0.42 -13.16 -4.00
N VAL A 73 -0.85 -14.38 -4.33
CA VAL A 73 -2.17 -14.90 -3.93
C VAL A 73 -2.30 -14.97 -2.40
N GLY A 74 -1.22 -15.34 -1.69
CA GLY A 74 -1.18 -15.34 -0.23
C GLY A 74 -1.32 -13.93 0.36
N ALA A 75 -0.68 -12.94 -0.25
CA ALA A 75 -0.82 -11.54 0.15
C ALA A 75 -2.26 -11.04 -0.03
N GLU A 76 -2.88 -11.28 -1.19
CA GLU A 76 -4.29 -10.90 -1.43
C GLU A 76 -5.25 -11.55 -0.43
N ALA A 77 -5.02 -12.84 -0.10
CA ALA A 77 -5.82 -13.53 0.90
C ALA A 77 -5.68 -12.90 2.30
N ALA A 78 -4.48 -12.47 2.67
CA ALA A 78 -4.23 -11.80 3.95
C ALA A 78 -4.88 -10.41 3.99
N ILE A 79 -4.79 -9.65 2.89
CA ILE A 79 -5.43 -8.34 2.75
C ILE A 79 -6.95 -8.47 2.86
N ALA A 80 -7.55 -9.45 2.17
CA ALA A 80 -8.98 -9.73 2.26
C ALA A 80 -9.41 -10.16 3.67
N ALA A 81 -8.49 -10.69 4.48
CA ALA A 81 -8.71 -11.02 5.89
C ALA A 81 -8.43 -9.85 6.85
N GLY A 82 -8.13 -8.64 6.35
CA GLY A 82 -7.90 -7.44 7.14
C GLY A 82 -6.47 -7.25 7.63
N ALA A 83 -5.48 -7.96 7.06
CA ALA A 83 -4.09 -7.84 7.51
C ALA A 83 -3.47 -6.45 7.33
N LEU A 84 -4.06 -5.58 6.52
CA LEU A 84 -3.67 -4.18 6.34
C LEU A 84 -4.73 -3.19 6.86
N ASP A 85 -5.78 -3.69 7.52
CA ASP A 85 -6.81 -2.83 8.10
C ASP A 85 -6.35 -2.37 9.48
N THR A 86 -5.93 -1.12 9.56
CA THR A 86 -5.35 -0.50 10.75
C THR A 86 -5.86 0.91 10.89
N THR A 87 -6.06 1.32 12.14
CA THR A 87 -6.44 2.68 12.50
C THR A 87 -5.28 3.46 13.13
N SER A 88 -4.05 2.92 13.02
CA SER A 88 -2.87 3.56 13.60
C SER A 88 -2.64 4.96 13.03
N THR A 89 -2.15 5.84 13.89
CA THR A 89 -1.74 7.21 13.54
C THR A 89 -0.25 7.43 13.75
N ASP A 90 0.52 6.36 14.07
CA ASP A 90 1.93 6.44 14.45
C ASP A 90 2.78 7.18 13.42
N LEU A 91 2.54 6.96 12.12
CA LEU A 91 3.27 7.66 11.08
C LEU A 91 2.99 9.16 11.08
N ALA A 92 1.73 9.57 11.29
CA ALA A 92 1.37 10.98 11.36
C ALA A 92 1.99 11.65 12.59
N ASP A 93 1.94 10.94 13.72
CA ASP A 93 2.47 11.40 15.01
C ASP A 93 4.00 11.55 14.96
N LEU A 94 4.72 10.55 14.43
CA LEU A 94 6.17 10.59 14.26
C LEU A 94 6.60 11.71 13.30
N LEU A 95 5.83 11.97 12.24
CA LEU A 95 6.17 13.02 11.28
C LEU A 95 5.70 14.42 11.70
N GLY A 96 4.80 14.54 12.69
CA GLY A 96 4.17 15.79 13.10
C GLY A 96 3.27 16.42 12.02
N ARG A 97 2.88 15.65 11.00
CA ARG A 97 2.07 16.09 9.86
C ARG A 97 1.36 14.91 9.22
N ARG A 98 0.29 15.19 8.47
CA ARG A 98 -0.41 14.13 7.71
C ARG A 98 0.56 13.43 6.74
N PRO A 99 0.53 12.09 6.65
CA PRO A 99 1.22 11.34 5.60
C PRO A 99 0.77 11.80 4.20
N THR A 100 1.60 11.57 3.20
CA THR A 100 1.21 11.90 1.83
C THR A 100 0.14 10.93 1.34
N THR A 101 -0.89 11.48 0.69
CA THR A 101 -2.02 10.70 0.18
C THR A 101 -1.62 9.89 -1.06
N LEU A 102 -2.44 8.89 -1.41
CA LEU A 102 -2.27 8.11 -2.63
C LEU A 102 -2.22 8.99 -3.88
N ARG A 103 -3.13 9.98 -3.96
CA ARG A 103 -3.22 10.90 -5.11
C ARG A 103 -1.96 11.75 -5.23
N ASP A 104 -1.48 12.33 -4.13
CA ASP A 104 -0.25 13.12 -4.11
C ASP A 104 0.99 12.27 -4.50
N ALA A 105 1.01 10.99 -4.15
CA ALA A 105 2.11 10.10 -4.51
C ALA A 105 2.12 9.76 -6.01
N LEU A 106 0.95 9.54 -6.62
CA LEU A 106 0.82 9.24 -8.04
C LEU A 106 1.16 10.45 -8.91
N THR A 107 0.68 11.64 -8.56
CA THR A 107 1.02 12.87 -9.30
C THR A 107 2.51 13.18 -9.28
N ALA A 108 3.20 12.93 -8.17
CA ALA A 108 4.64 13.11 -8.05
C ALA A 108 5.48 12.13 -8.92
N THR A 109 4.89 11.02 -9.35
CA THR A 109 5.58 9.97 -10.13
C THR A 109 5.26 10.05 -11.62
N ALA A 110 4.16 10.71 -12.01
CA ALA A 110 3.76 10.92 -13.40
C ALA A 110 4.57 12.01 -14.13
N SER A 111 5.72 12.42 -13.58
CA SER A 111 6.66 13.43 -14.11
C SER A 111 7.95 12.79 -14.60
#